data_AF-A0A0G3XEI7-F1
#
_entry.id   AF-A0A0G3XEI7-F1
#
_cell.length_a   1.000
_cell.length_b   1.000
_cell.length_c   1.000
_cell.angle_alpha   90.00
_cell.angle_beta   90.00
_cell.angle_gamma   90.00
#
_symmetry.space_group_name_H-M   'P 1'
#
loop_
_entity.id
_entity.type
_entity.pdbx_description
1 polymer ?
#
loop_
_entity_poly.entity_id
_entity_poly.type
_entity_poly.pdbx_seq_one_letter_code
_entity_poly.pdbx_strand_id
1 'polypeptide(L)'
;MDRLKSLSTWTVNEFASGGTKALRNHPIKWEDTARPNGFNLPEQYEAYTPFQFSLSVNEWGRVHGLLIDDTFYVVWLDQDHRVYPKKD
;
A
#
# COMPACT_ATOMS: atom_id res chain seq x y z
N MET A 1 -6.03 20.52 -4.61
CA MET A 1 -5.24 20.67 -3.36
C MET A 1 -5.96 20.14 -2.13
N ASP A 2 -7.30 20.20 -2.06
CA ASP A 2 -8.05 19.83 -0.84
C ASP A 2 -7.92 18.36 -0.42
N ARG A 3 -7.74 17.44 -1.37
CA ARG A 3 -7.52 16.03 -1.06
C ARG A 3 -6.24 15.81 -0.25
N LEU A 4 -5.11 16.37 -0.67
CA LEU A 4 -3.85 16.26 0.07
C LEU A 4 -3.94 16.93 1.44
N LYS A 5 -4.61 18.09 1.51
CA LYS A 5 -4.86 18.78 2.78
C LYS A 5 -5.73 17.98 3.74
N SER A 6 -6.73 17.26 3.23
CA SER A 6 -7.57 16.37 4.04
C SER A 6 -6.83 15.12 4.48
N LEU A 7 -5.98 14.54 3.62
CA LEU A 7 -5.18 13.37 3.98
C LEU A 7 -4.08 13.73 4.98
N SER A 8 -3.53 14.95 4.93
CA SER A 8 -2.48 15.37 5.87
C SER A 8 -2.94 15.53 7.31
N THR A 9 -4.25 15.47 7.59
CA THR A 9 -4.78 15.49 8.96
C THR A 9 -5.01 14.09 9.53
N TRP A 10 -4.77 13.03 8.75
CA TRP A 10 -4.99 11.66 9.21
C TRP A 10 -3.91 11.22 10.18
N THR A 11 -4.33 10.49 11.19
CA THR A 11 -3.50 9.66 12.04
C THR A 11 -3.09 8.37 11.31
N VAL A 12 -2.06 7.72 11.85
CA VAL A 12 -1.61 6.40 11.37
C VAL A 12 -2.75 5.38 11.39
N ASN A 13 -3.59 5.40 12.43
CA ASN A 13 -4.71 4.46 12.54
C ASN A 13 -5.81 4.72 11.49
N GLU A 14 -6.12 6.00 11.21
CA GLU A 14 -7.05 6.36 10.13
C GLU A 14 -6.51 5.92 8.76
N PHE A 15 -5.19 6.00 8.55
CA PHE A 15 -4.57 5.42 7.38
C PHE A 15 -4.66 3.88 7.41
N ALA A 16 -4.17 3.21 8.45
CA ALA A 16 -4.02 1.76 8.49
C ALA A 16 -5.35 0.98 8.48
N SER A 17 -6.42 1.56 9.06
CA SER A 17 -7.74 0.93 9.14
C SER A 17 -8.39 0.65 7.78
N GLY A 18 -7.91 1.31 6.71
CA GLY A 18 -8.31 1.05 5.33
C GLY A 18 -9.78 1.35 5.04
N GLY A 19 -10.21 1.07 3.80
CA GLY A 19 -11.64 0.97 3.46
C GLY A 19 -12.42 2.30 3.32
N THR A 20 -11.78 3.46 3.44
CA THR A 20 -12.45 4.72 3.11
C THR A 20 -12.49 4.96 1.60
N LYS A 21 -13.55 5.58 1.09
CA LYS A 21 -13.63 5.98 -0.34
C LYS A 21 -12.58 7.04 -0.72
N ALA A 22 -11.94 7.69 0.27
CA ALA A 22 -11.00 8.79 0.06
C ALA A 22 -9.61 8.31 -0.39
N LEU A 23 -9.15 7.17 0.15
CA LEU A 23 -7.88 6.55 -0.17
C LEU A 23 -8.04 5.04 -0.13
N ARG A 24 -7.76 4.38 -1.24
CA ARG A 24 -7.69 2.92 -1.26
C ARG A 24 -6.33 2.50 -0.72
N ASN A 25 -6.33 1.99 0.49
CA ASN A 25 -5.15 1.52 1.20
C ASN A 25 -5.51 0.32 2.08
N HIS A 26 -4.64 -0.69 2.08
CA HIS A 26 -4.89 -1.95 2.78
C HIS A 26 -3.61 -2.80 2.86
N PRO A 27 -3.56 -3.78 3.76
CA PRO A 27 -2.54 -4.83 3.73
C PRO A 27 -2.52 -5.58 2.39
N ILE A 28 -1.34 -6.03 1.98
CA ILE A 28 -1.18 -6.87 0.80
C ILE A 28 -1.39 -8.33 1.21
N LYS A 29 -2.30 -9.01 0.53
CA LYS A 29 -2.46 -10.48 0.58
C LYS A 29 -1.66 -11.07 -0.56
N TRP A 30 -0.45 -11.53 -0.29
CA TRP A 30 0.49 -11.96 -1.33
C TRP A 30 0.01 -13.19 -2.09
N GLU A 31 -0.75 -14.06 -1.43
CA GLU A 31 -1.40 -15.23 -2.02
C GLU A 31 -2.33 -14.89 -3.20
N ASP A 32 -2.86 -13.67 -3.24
CA ASP A 32 -3.74 -13.18 -4.30
C ASP A 32 -2.97 -12.49 -5.45
N THR A 33 -1.64 -12.47 -5.40
CA THR A 33 -0.78 -11.71 -6.32
C THR A 33 0.05 -12.62 -7.21
N ALA A 34 0.62 -12.05 -8.28
CA ALA A 34 1.65 -12.71 -9.09
C ALA A 34 3.00 -12.85 -8.35
N ARG A 35 3.09 -12.44 -7.07
CA ARG A 35 4.29 -12.46 -6.22
C ARG A 35 3.96 -13.06 -4.83
N PRO A 36 3.64 -14.37 -4.75
CA PRO A 36 3.21 -15.00 -3.51
C PRO A 36 4.26 -14.98 -2.38
N ASN A 37 5.54 -14.86 -2.73
CA ASN A 37 6.64 -14.76 -1.76
C ASN A 37 6.85 -13.33 -1.22
N GLY A 38 6.06 -12.35 -1.67
CA GLY A 38 6.13 -10.97 -1.21
C GLY A 38 7.43 -10.25 -1.52
N PHE A 39 7.86 -9.41 -0.57
CA PHE A 39 9.11 -8.66 -0.69
C PHE A 39 10.32 -9.53 -0.32
N ASN A 40 11.44 -9.34 -1.02
CA ASN A 40 12.72 -9.91 -0.64
C ASN A 40 13.47 -8.89 0.25
N LEU A 41 13.18 -8.90 1.55
CA LEU A 41 13.78 -7.98 2.54
C LEU A 41 14.61 -8.76 3.57
N PRO A 42 15.54 -8.09 4.27
CA PRO A 42 16.20 -8.68 5.44
C PRO A 42 15.20 -9.19 6.48
N GLU A 43 15.56 -10.28 7.18
CA GLU A 43 14.73 -10.99 8.18
C GLU A 43 14.10 -10.06 9.23
N GLN A 44 14.83 -9.02 9.65
CA GLN A 44 14.35 -8.02 10.62
C GLN A 44 13.07 -7.29 10.20
N TYR A 45 12.71 -7.34 8.91
CA TYR A 45 11.50 -6.70 8.38
C TYR A 45 10.33 -7.67 8.16
N GLU A 46 10.54 -8.98 8.30
CA GLU A 46 9.49 -9.99 8.07
C GLU A 46 8.32 -9.87 9.04
N ALA A 47 8.56 -9.32 10.23
CA ALA A 47 7.52 -9.11 11.24
C ALA A 47 6.51 -8.01 10.87
N TYR A 48 6.83 -7.14 9.91
CA TYR A 48 5.95 -6.03 9.54
C TYR A 48 4.98 -6.43 8.44
N THR A 49 3.72 -6.05 8.61
CA THR A 49 2.67 -6.33 7.63
C THR A 49 2.90 -5.50 6.35
N PRO A 50 3.04 -6.15 5.18
CA PRO A 50 3.13 -5.46 3.90
C PRO A 50 1.85 -4.69 3.60
N PHE A 51 1.98 -3.44 3.16
CA PHE A 51 0.87 -2.52 2.98
C PHE A 51 0.95 -1.82 1.63
N GLN A 52 -0.20 -1.45 1.09
CA GLN A 52 -0.27 -0.67 -0.14
C GLN A 52 -1.26 0.48 -0.03
N PHE A 53 -1.01 1.52 -0.83
CA PHE A 53 -1.99 2.58 -1.08
C PHE A 53 -1.93 3.09 -2.51
N SER A 54 -3.02 3.73 -2.93
CA SER A 54 -3.18 4.33 -4.25
C SER A 54 -2.81 5.82 -4.23
N LEU A 55 -2.11 6.29 -5.27
CA LEU A 55 -1.83 7.73 -5.42
C LEU A 55 -3.07 8.49 -5.93
N SER A 56 -3.92 7.82 -6.72
CA SER A 56 -5.14 8.36 -7.32
C SER A 56 -6.30 7.35 -7.20
N VAL A 57 -7.53 7.78 -7.52
CA VAL A 57 -8.76 6.99 -7.39
C VAL A 57 -8.89 5.90 -8.49
N ASN A 58 -7.90 5.03 -8.59
CA ASN A 58 -7.80 3.86 -9.48
C ASN A 58 -7.15 4.02 -10.86
N GLU A 59 -6.61 5.19 -11.24
CA GLU A 59 -5.95 5.32 -12.56
C GLU A 59 -4.44 5.06 -12.54
N TRP A 60 -3.76 5.42 -11.46
CA TRP A 60 -2.29 5.47 -11.44
C TRP A 60 -1.74 4.67 -10.27
N GLY A 61 -1.09 3.56 -10.61
CA GLY A 61 -0.20 2.76 -9.78
C GLY A 61 -0.54 2.48 -8.31
N ARG A 62 0.36 1.78 -7.65
CA ARG A 62 0.32 1.53 -6.22
C ARG A 62 1.70 1.78 -5.62
N VAL A 63 1.68 2.32 -4.40
CA VAL A 63 2.86 2.36 -3.57
C VAL A 63 2.78 1.16 -2.65
N HIS A 64 3.82 0.33 -2.68
CA HIS A 64 3.96 -0.87 -1.85
C HIS A 64 5.10 -0.67 -0.86
N GLY A 65 4.88 -1.07 0.38
CA GLY A 65 5.88 -0.88 1.41
C GLY A 65 5.47 -1.44 2.76
N LEU A 66 6.14 -0.92 3.78
CA LEU A 66 5.91 -1.27 5.19
C LEU A 66 5.48 -0.02 5.94
N LEU A 67 4.44 -0.14 6.78
CA LEU A 67 4.09 0.88 7.75
C LEU A 67 4.72 0.49 9.08
N ILE A 68 5.72 1.25 9.51
CA ILE A 68 6.46 1.02 10.76
C ILE A 68 6.28 2.27 11.61
N ASP A 69 5.65 2.12 12.77
CA ASP A 69 5.20 3.21 13.63
C ASP A 69 4.37 4.24 12.84
N ASP A 70 4.90 5.43 12.57
CA ASP A 70 4.23 6.50 11.84
C ASP A 70 4.74 6.70 10.40
N THR A 71 5.67 5.87 9.97
CA THR A 71 6.42 6.08 8.73
C THR A 71 6.12 4.97 7.73
N PHE A 72 5.76 5.37 6.51
CA PHE A 72 5.60 4.44 5.39
C PHE A 72 6.91 4.32 4.61
N TYR A 73 7.57 3.17 4.73
CA TYR A 73 8.79 2.84 4.02
C TYR A 73 8.47 2.25 2.65
N VAL A 74 8.77 3.01 1.60
CA VAL A 74 8.51 2.60 0.22
C VAL A 74 9.52 1.52 -0.19
N VAL A 75 8.99 0.37 -0.63
CA VAL A 75 9.80 -0.74 -1.18
C VAL A 75 9.68 -0.76 -2.70
N TRP A 76 8.49 -0.48 -3.24
CA TRP A 76 8.24 -0.54 -4.67
C TRP A 76 7.12 0.42 -5.12
N LEU A 77 7.37 1.12 -6.22
CA LEU A 77 6.37 1.89 -6.97
C LEU A 77 5.89 1.07 -8.16
N ASP A 78 4.65 0.58 -8.10
CA ASP A 78 4.02 -0.22 -9.14
C ASP A 78 3.09 0.64 -9.99
N GLN A 79 3.65 1.41 -10.93
CA GLN A 79 2.88 2.31 -11.80
C GLN A 79 1.79 1.58 -12.60
N ASP A 80 2.08 0.36 -13.07
CA ASP A 80 1.26 -0.38 -14.02
C ASP A 80 0.36 -1.43 -13.35
N HIS A 81 0.30 -1.43 -12.01
CA HIS A 81 -0.52 -2.36 -11.22
C HIS A 81 -0.21 -3.85 -11.53
N ARG A 82 1.07 -4.17 -11.75
CA ARG A 82 1.57 -5.50 -12.13
C ARG A 82 1.59 -6.50 -10.97
N VAL A 83 1.31 -6.08 -9.73
CA VAL A 83 1.19 -6.99 -8.59
C VAL A 83 0.10 -8.02 -8.81
N TYR A 84 -1.05 -7.61 -9.33
CA TYR A 84 -2.19 -8.49 -9.48
C TYR A 84 -2.23 -9.07 -10.90
N PRO A 85 -2.55 -10.37 -11.05
CA PRO A 85 -2.80 -10.93 -12.38
C PRO A 85 -3.91 -10.12 -13.06
N LYS A 86 -3.79 -9.88 -14.37
CA LYS A 86 -4.91 -9.34 -15.14
C LYS A 86 -6.06 -10.35 -15.03
N LYS A 87 -7.25 -9.87 -14.65
CA LYS A 87 -8.46 -10.65 -14.85
C LYS A 87 -8.73 -10.65 -16.36
N ASP A 88 -8.76 -11.85 -16.95
CA ASP A 88 -9.23 -12.07 -18.32
C ASP A 88 -10.71 -11.65 -18.48
#